data_AF-A0A097QSD4-F1
#
_entry.id   AF-A0A097QSD4-F1
#
_cell.length_a   1.000
_cell.length_b   1.000
_cell.length_c   1.000
_cell.angle_alpha   90.00
_cell.angle_beta   90.00
_cell.angle_gamma   90.00
#
_symmetry.space_group_name_H-M   'P 1'
#
loop_
_entity.id
_entity.type
_entity.pdbx_description
1 polymer ?
#
loop_
_entity_poly.entity_id
_entity_poly.type
_entity_poly.pdbx_seq_one_letter_code
_entity_poly.pdbx_strand_id
1 'polypeptide(L)'
;MKLGLLLCLVSLVSLASVSAWSSKAVSSSSGCWRMYDHDADTPQWAPDEWVWAGVSGWLNICDGKITVDTSTVRHVAYWSGVKVDRSRVVKYTGARVSYTKIPYERYNGDTGEAFALIPHFYKH
;
A
#
# COMPACT_ATOMS: atom_id res chain seq x y z
N MET A 1 12.23 -3.28 58.52
CA MET A 1 10.89 -2.75 58.86
C MET A 1 10.00 -2.90 57.64
N LYS A 2 8.95 -3.71 57.76
CA LYS A 2 8.00 -4.07 56.69
C LYS A 2 7.06 -2.88 56.47
N LEU A 3 7.23 -2.15 55.36
CA LEU A 3 6.25 -1.18 54.90
C LEU A 3 5.43 -1.82 53.77
N GLY A 4 4.70 -2.85 54.16
CA GLY A 4 3.71 -3.51 53.31
C GLY A 4 2.32 -3.12 53.80
N LEU A 5 1.40 -3.03 52.84
CA LEU A 5 -0.04 -3.11 53.07
C LEU A 5 -0.67 -1.95 53.86
N LEU A 6 -0.68 -0.78 53.26
CA LEU A 6 -1.73 0.21 53.50
C LEU A 6 -2.16 0.74 52.13
N LEU A 7 -3.15 0.06 51.54
CA LEU A 7 -4.13 0.57 50.57
C LEU A 7 -5.00 -0.62 50.10
N CYS A 8 -5.67 -1.26 51.07
CA CYS A 8 -6.90 -2.01 50.82
C CYS A 8 -8.00 -1.19 51.46
N LEU A 9 -8.83 -0.52 50.66
CA LEU A 9 -10.29 -0.45 50.82
C LEU A 9 -10.92 0.61 49.90
N VAL A 10 -11.90 0.13 49.15
CA VAL A 10 -13.02 0.85 48.52
C VAL A 10 -12.76 1.61 47.21
N SER A 11 -12.98 0.92 46.09
CA SER A 11 -13.95 1.42 45.11
C SER A 11 -14.64 0.24 44.42
N LEU A 12 -15.91 0.09 44.79
CA LEU A 12 -16.88 -0.84 44.23
C LEU A 12 -17.23 -0.44 42.79
N VAL A 13 -17.22 -1.45 41.90
CA VAL A 13 -18.29 -1.81 40.94
C VAL A 13 -18.91 -0.72 40.07
N SER A 14 -18.70 -0.85 38.76
CA SER A 14 -19.76 -0.79 37.73
C SER A 14 -19.24 -1.53 36.49
N LEU A 15 -19.68 -2.77 36.23
CA LEU A 15 -20.81 -3.08 35.35
C LEU A 15 -20.67 -2.38 33.99
N ALA A 16 -20.26 -3.14 32.97
CA ALA A 16 -21.13 -3.47 31.85
C ALA A 16 -20.30 -3.82 30.61
N SER A 17 -20.59 -5.01 30.08
CA SER A 17 -20.52 -5.33 28.65
C SER A 17 -19.22 -4.98 27.93
N VAL A 18 -18.20 -5.83 28.09
CA VAL A 18 -17.39 -6.14 26.91
C VAL A 18 -18.34 -6.87 25.99
N SER A 19 -18.83 -6.15 24.97
CA SER A 19 -19.59 -6.73 23.88
C SER A 19 -18.81 -7.94 23.39
N ALA A 20 -19.39 -9.12 23.58
CA ALA A 20 -19.04 -10.24 22.73
C ALA A 20 -19.29 -9.72 21.31
N TRP A 21 -18.21 -9.37 20.61
CA TRP A 21 -18.23 -9.19 19.17
C TRP A 21 -18.56 -10.58 18.63
N SER A 22 -19.86 -10.90 18.64
CA SER A 22 -20.43 -11.85 17.72
C SER A 22 -20.13 -11.25 16.37
N SER A 23 -18.99 -11.63 15.82
CA SER A 23 -18.78 -11.57 14.39
C SER A 23 -19.80 -12.57 13.90
N LYS A 24 -21.04 -12.09 13.68
CA LYS A 24 -21.94 -12.74 12.75
C LYS A 24 -21.07 -12.97 11.55
N ALA A 25 -20.70 -14.23 11.33
CA ALA A 25 -20.07 -14.64 10.11
C ALA A 25 -21.04 -14.18 9.04
N VAL A 26 -20.69 -13.08 8.37
CA VAL A 26 -21.35 -12.62 7.17
C VAL A 26 -21.03 -13.73 6.18
N SER A 27 -21.86 -14.76 6.25
CA SER A 27 -21.98 -15.81 5.26
C SER A 27 -22.74 -15.14 4.14
N SER A 28 -22.03 -14.31 3.40
CA SER A 28 -22.59 -13.74 2.21
C SER A 28 -22.01 -14.53 1.05
N SER A 29 -22.97 -14.86 0.21
CA SER A 29 -22.89 -15.47 -1.11
C SER A 29 -21.55 -15.30 -1.82
N SER A 30 -21.26 -16.30 -2.66
CA SER A 30 -20.31 -16.30 -3.78
C SER A 30 -20.27 -14.98 -4.58
N GLY A 31 -19.67 -13.94 -4.04
CA GLY A 31 -19.72 -12.58 -4.60
C GLY A 31 -18.61 -11.73 -4.02
N CYS A 32 -17.79 -11.18 -4.91
CA CYS A 32 -16.57 -10.40 -4.68
C CYS A 32 -16.56 -9.53 -3.41
N TRP A 33 -15.50 -9.64 -2.62
CA TRP A 33 -15.48 -9.25 -1.21
C TRP A 33 -14.71 -7.98 -0.87
N ARG A 34 -13.92 -7.39 -1.77
CA ARG A 34 -13.23 -6.14 -1.45
C ARG A 34 -12.63 -5.47 -2.67
N MET A 35 -12.91 -4.18 -2.81
CA MET A 35 -12.12 -3.24 -3.61
C MET A 35 -11.24 -2.45 -2.65
N TYR A 36 -9.92 -2.52 -2.83
CA TYR A 36 -9.00 -1.58 -2.20
C TYR A 36 -7.99 -1.10 -3.24
N ASP A 37 -7.61 0.17 -3.15
CA ASP A 37 -6.58 0.76 -3.99
C ASP A 37 -5.23 0.18 -3.56
N HIS A 38 -4.61 -0.60 -4.43
CA HIS A 38 -3.28 -1.11 -4.21
C HIS A 38 -2.28 -0.15 -4.83
N ASP A 39 -1.59 0.58 -3.98
CA ASP A 39 -0.54 1.50 -4.37
C ASP A 39 0.83 0.86 -4.14
N ALA A 40 1.70 1.02 -5.13
CA ALA A 40 3.11 0.71 -5.03
C ALA A 40 3.87 2.00 -5.34
N ASP A 41 4.67 2.44 -4.38
CA ASP A 41 5.52 3.63 -4.51
C ASP A 41 6.97 3.27 -4.25
N THR A 42 7.87 3.81 -5.08
CA THR A 42 9.30 3.82 -4.78
C THR A 42 9.77 5.26 -4.64
N PRO A 43 9.79 5.75 -3.39
CA PRO A 43 10.42 7.02 -3.11
C PRO A 43 11.94 6.88 -2.96
N GLN A 44 12.69 7.76 -3.62
CA GLN A 44 14.02 8.16 -3.14
C GLN A 44 13.99 9.62 -2.77
N TRP A 45 14.12 9.92 -1.48
CA TRP A 45 14.05 11.28 -0.93
C TRP A 45 15.41 11.69 -0.36
N ALA A 46 16.03 12.71 -0.97
CA ALA A 46 16.94 13.62 -0.31
C ALA A 46 16.26 15.01 -0.24
N PRO A 47 16.72 15.94 0.62
CA PRO A 47 16.11 17.26 0.77
C PRO A 47 16.05 18.07 -0.54
N ASP A 48 17.01 17.85 -1.43
CA ASP A 48 17.23 18.56 -2.69
C ASP A 48 16.98 17.69 -3.93
N GLU A 49 17.15 16.37 -3.81
CA GLU A 49 16.92 15.41 -4.89
C GLU A 49 15.76 14.46 -4.55
N TRP A 50 14.76 14.37 -5.42
CA TRP A 50 13.73 13.35 -5.28
C TRP A 50 13.23 12.80 -6.60
N VAL A 51 12.88 11.52 -6.57
CA VAL A 51 12.23 10.81 -7.67
C VAL A 51 11.10 9.97 -7.10
N TRP A 52 9.93 10.07 -7.72
CA TRP A 52 8.74 9.34 -7.35
C TRP A 52 8.19 8.60 -8.57
N ALA A 53 8.37 7.28 -8.55
CA ALA A 53 7.61 6.35 -9.36
C ALA A 53 6.49 5.77 -8.49
N GLY A 54 5.26 5.85 -8.97
CA GLY A 54 4.08 5.25 -8.33
C GLY A 54 3.19 4.56 -9.36
N VAL A 55 2.52 3.50 -8.93
CA VAL A 55 1.47 2.84 -9.70
C VAL A 55 0.38 2.36 -8.75
N SER A 56 -0.86 2.76 -9.02
CA SER A 56 -2.01 2.40 -8.20
C SER A 56 -3.13 1.80 -9.05
N GLY A 57 -4.06 1.09 -8.42
CA GLY A 57 -5.18 0.44 -9.10
C GLY A 57 -6.05 -0.37 -8.16
N TRP A 58 -7.33 -0.51 -8.52
CA TRP A 58 -8.28 -1.26 -7.70
C TRP A 58 -8.13 -2.77 -7.90
N LEU A 59 -8.14 -3.50 -6.77
CA LEU A 59 -8.15 -4.96 -6.76
C LEU A 59 -9.56 -5.51 -6.58
N ASN A 60 -9.93 -6.50 -7.38
CA ASN A 60 -11.12 -7.31 -7.21
C ASN A 60 -10.74 -8.63 -6.52
N ILE A 61 -11.27 -8.86 -5.33
CA ILE A 61 -11.08 -10.12 -4.58
C ILE A 61 -12.36 -10.96 -4.68
N CYS A 62 -12.35 -12.03 -5.46
CA CYS A 62 -13.51 -12.91 -5.68
C CYS A 62 -13.08 -14.37 -5.55
N ASP A 63 -13.79 -15.17 -4.76
CA ASP A 63 -13.56 -16.62 -4.65
C ASP A 63 -12.07 -17.02 -4.41
N GLY A 64 -11.38 -16.28 -3.55
CA GLY A 64 -9.95 -16.48 -3.26
C GLY A 64 -8.99 -16.04 -4.38
N LYS A 65 -9.49 -15.36 -5.42
CA LYS A 65 -8.72 -14.77 -6.53
C LYS A 65 -8.58 -13.27 -6.32
N ILE A 66 -7.42 -12.73 -6.68
CA ILE A 66 -7.12 -11.29 -6.64
C ILE A 66 -6.80 -10.85 -8.06
N THR A 67 -7.61 -9.96 -8.64
CA THR A 67 -7.38 -9.43 -9.99
C THR A 67 -7.29 -7.91 -9.95
N VAL A 68 -6.39 -7.32 -10.73
CA VAL A 68 -6.34 -5.86 -10.89
C VAL A 68 -7.35 -5.44 -11.94
N ASP A 69 -8.18 -4.45 -11.63
CA ASP A 69 -8.97 -3.74 -12.64
C ASP A 69 -8.06 -2.78 -13.42
N THR A 70 -7.55 -3.25 -14.55
CA THR A 70 -6.62 -2.48 -15.41
C THR A 70 -7.17 -1.14 -15.88
N SER A 71 -8.49 -0.96 -15.94
CA SER A 71 -9.11 0.32 -16.34
C SER A 71 -8.91 1.41 -15.29
N THR A 72 -8.61 1.00 -14.06
CA THR A 72 -8.42 1.91 -12.94
C THR A 72 -6.95 2.23 -12.66
N VAL A 73 -6.04 1.62 -13.41
CA VAL A 73 -4.59 1.78 -13.18
C VAL A 73 -4.17 3.22 -13.43
N ARG A 74 -3.45 3.78 -12.46
CA ARG A 74 -2.89 5.14 -12.51
C ARG A 74 -1.39 5.09 -12.31
N HIS A 75 -0.68 5.96 -13.02
CA HIS A 75 0.78 6.03 -12.98
C HIS A 75 1.26 7.42 -12.53
N VAL A 76 2.07 7.43 -11.48
CA VAL A 76 2.74 8.63 -10.97
C VAL A 76 4.21 8.62 -11.40
N ALA A 77 4.66 9.71 -12.01
CA ALA A 77 6.06 9.89 -12.39
C ALA A 77 6.47 11.35 -12.22
N TYR A 78 7.15 11.64 -11.13
CA TYR A 78 7.63 12.99 -10.81
C TYR A 78 9.07 12.95 -10.31
N TRP A 79 9.77 14.07 -10.45
CA TRP A 79 11.15 14.22 -10.00
C TRP A 79 11.52 15.69 -9.83
N SER A 80 12.51 15.95 -8.98
CA SER A 80 13.17 17.24 -8.82
C SER A 80 14.62 17.03 -8.41
N GLY A 81 15.49 17.97 -8.75
CA GLY A 81 16.91 17.90 -8.35
C GLY A 81 17.69 16.74 -8.95
N VAL A 82 17.16 16.07 -9.98
CA VAL A 82 17.87 15.04 -10.74
C VAL A 82 17.68 15.26 -12.24
N LYS A 83 18.58 14.70 -13.05
CA LYS A 83 18.41 14.65 -14.50
C LYS A 83 17.61 13.41 -14.86
N VAL A 84 16.54 13.61 -15.64
CA VAL A 84 15.71 12.52 -16.18
C VAL A 84 15.57 12.73 -17.68
N ASP A 85 15.98 11.72 -18.44
CA ASP A 85 15.59 11.62 -19.84
C ASP A 85 14.14 11.15 -19.93
N ARG A 86 13.23 12.09 -20.22
CA ARG A 86 11.80 11.84 -20.32
C ARG A 86 11.44 10.76 -21.35
N SER A 87 12.27 10.55 -22.38
CA SER A 87 12.02 9.52 -23.39
C SER A 87 12.22 8.10 -22.86
N ARG A 88 12.95 7.95 -21.75
CA ARG A 88 13.24 6.67 -21.09
C ARG A 88 12.31 6.37 -19.92
N VAL A 89 11.41 7.29 -19.57
CA VAL A 89 10.37 7.06 -18.56
C VAL A 89 9.32 6.11 -19.14
N VAL A 90 9.01 5.05 -18.40
CA VAL A 90 8.05 4.03 -18.84
C VAL A 90 6.87 3.99 -17.88
N LYS A 91 5.67 4.08 -18.45
CA LYS A 91 4.39 3.79 -17.79
C LYS A 91 3.73 2.68 -18.58
N TYR A 92 3.50 1.54 -17.95
CA TYR A 92 3.02 0.35 -18.62
C TYR A 92 1.89 -0.32 -17.84
N THR A 93 0.82 -0.65 -18.54
CA THR A 93 -0.31 -1.45 -18.06
C THR A 93 -0.45 -2.66 -18.97
N GLY A 94 -0.26 -3.85 -18.43
CA GLY A 94 -0.36 -5.10 -19.19
C GLY A 94 -1.25 -6.13 -18.53
N ALA A 95 -1.42 -7.28 -19.19
CA ALA A 95 -2.24 -8.38 -18.68
C ALA A 95 -1.61 -9.14 -17.51
N ARG A 96 -0.40 -8.80 -17.05
CA ARG A 96 0.28 -9.51 -15.95
C ARG A 96 0.85 -8.60 -14.88
N VAL A 97 1.16 -7.36 -15.25
CA VAL A 97 1.76 -6.36 -14.37
C VAL A 97 1.36 -4.98 -14.86
N SER A 98 1.34 -4.03 -13.95
CA SER A 98 1.45 -2.61 -14.28
C SER A 98 2.63 -2.02 -13.54
N TYR A 99 3.39 -1.15 -14.19
CA TYR A 99 4.57 -0.54 -13.57
C TYR A 99 4.85 0.87 -14.06
N THR A 100 5.56 1.63 -13.23
CA THR A 100 6.18 2.91 -13.59
C THR A 100 7.68 2.82 -13.33
N LYS A 101 8.47 3.24 -14.31
CA LYS A 101 9.94 3.20 -14.26
C LYS A 101 10.55 4.53 -14.66
N ILE A 102 11.45 5.06 -13.83
CA ILE A 102 12.09 6.37 -14.02
C ILE A 102 13.60 6.20 -13.82
N PRO A 103 14.39 6.05 -14.89
CA PRO A 103 15.84 6.16 -14.79
C PRO A 103 16.24 7.61 -14.56
N TYR A 104 17.20 7.85 -13.66
CA TYR A 104 17.69 9.18 -13.33
C TYR A 104 19.21 9.21 -13.13
N GLU A 105 19.78 10.40 -13.24
CA GLU A 105 21.17 10.71 -12.91
C GLU A 105 21.18 11.85 -11.88
N ARG A 106 21.90 11.66 -10.77
CA ARG A 106 22.14 12.65 -9.72
C ARG A 106 23.20 13.65 -10.16
N TYR A 107 23.29 14.79 -9.48
CA TYR A 107 24.29 15.81 -9.87
C TYR A 107 25.75 15.37 -9.69
N ASN A 108 26.00 14.43 -8.79
CA ASN A 108 27.32 13.82 -8.59
C ASN A 108 27.69 12.79 -9.68
N GLY A 109 26.80 12.53 -10.65
CA GLY A 109 26.99 11.58 -11.75
C GLY A 109 26.48 10.17 -11.45
N ASP A 110 26.00 9.88 -10.23
CA ASP A 110 25.44 8.58 -9.89
C ASP A 110 24.13 8.35 -10.64
N THR A 111 23.95 7.14 -11.19
CA THR A 111 22.71 6.74 -11.84
C THR A 111 21.84 5.91 -10.91
N GLY A 112 20.53 6.04 -11.03
CA GLY A 112 19.56 5.22 -10.32
C GLY A 112 18.30 4.96 -11.12
N GLU A 113 17.41 4.15 -10.55
CA GLU A 113 16.10 3.85 -11.11
C GLU A 113 15.06 3.83 -9.99
N ALA A 114 13.99 4.61 -10.17
CA ALA A 114 12.78 4.48 -9.35
C ALA A 114 11.80 3.58 -10.09
N PHE A 115 11.36 2.50 -9.43
CA PHE A 115 10.54 1.47 -10.05
C PHE A 115 9.40 1.02 -9.14
N ALA A 116 8.18 1.33 -9.54
CA ALA A 116 6.96 0.90 -8.86
C ALA A 116 6.22 -0.13 -9.71
N LEU A 117 5.72 -1.21 -9.09
CA LEU A 117 5.05 -2.30 -9.79
C LEU A 117 3.92 -2.87 -8.95
N ILE A 118 2.79 -3.14 -9.63
CA ILE A 118 1.72 -3.99 -9.13
C ILE A 118 1.62 -5.26 -10.00
N PRO A 119 1.72 -6.47 -9.40
CA PRO A 119 1.47 -7.71 -10.13
C PRO A 119 -0.03 -7.93 -10.31
N HIS A 120 -0.43 -8.47 -11.47
CA HIS A 120 -1.80 -8.91 -11.75
C HIS A 120 -1.83 -10.43 -11.56
N PHE A 121 -2.26 -10.90 -10.39
CA PHE A 121 -2.29 -12.32 -10.06
C PHE A 121 -3.46 -13.05 -10.75
N TYR A 122 -3.30 -13.41 -12.02
CA TYR A 122 -4.21 -14.36 -12.66
C TYR A 122 -3.88 -15.78 -12.19
N LYS A 123 -4.75 -16.38 -11.38
CA LYS A 123 -4.75 -17.84 -11.21
C LYS A 123 -5.67 -18.42 -12.29
N HIS A 124 -5.07 -19.13 -13.24
CA HIS A 124 -5.78 -19.95 -14.23
C HIS A 124 -6.75 -20.91 -13.53
#